data_AF-A0A352KN05-F1
#
_entry.id   AF-A0A352KN05-F1
#
_cell.length_a   1.000
_cell.length_b   1.000
_cell.length_c   1.000
_cell.angle_alpha   90.00
_cell.angle_beta   90.00
_cell.angle_gamma   90.00
#
_symmetry.space_group_name_H-M   'P 1'
#
loop_
_entity.id
_entity.type
_entity.pdbx_description
1 polymer ?
#
loop_
_entity_poly.entity_id
_entity_poly.type
_entity_poly.pdbx_seq_one_letter_code
_entity_poly.pdbx_strand_id
1 'polypeptide(L)' 'MSDSTTIARPYAAAVFEVANKTNQIELWSKFLSFGGALLQDKNLVTLVNNPSVVPAEMT' A
#
# COMPACT_ATOMS: atom_id res chain seq x y z
N MET A 1 13.76 0.92 -10.22
CA MET A 1 12.51 1.72 -10.14
C MET A 1 11.45 1.32 -11.17
N SER A 2 11.69 0.33 -12.03
CA SER A 2 10.74 -0.12 -13.06
C SER A 2 9.92 -1.35 -12.65
N ASP A 3 10.46 -2.21 -11.79
CA ASP A 3 9.80 -3.47 -11.40
C ASP A 3 8.64 -3.22 -10.41
N SER A 4 8.84 -2.35 -9.42
CA SER A 4 7.84 -2.05 -8.40
C SER A 4 6.57 -1.44 -9.01
N THR A 5 6.70 -0.53 -9.98
CA THR A 5 5.55 0.07 -10.68
C THR A 5 4.83 -0.93 -11.58
N THR A 6 5.58 -1.86 -12.19
CA THR A 6 5.03 -2.93 -13.04
C THR A 6 4.21 -3.91 -12.20
N ILE A 7 4.70 -4.25 -11.01
CA ILE A 7 4.00 -5.11 -10.06
C ILE A 7 2.83 -4.37 -9.39
N ALA A 8 2.98 -3.07 -9.06
CA ALA A 8 1.95 -2.29 -8.36
C ALA A 8 0.73 -1.95 -9.25
N ARG A 9 0.90 -1.81 -10.56
CA ARG A 9 -0.17 -1.47 -11.51
C ARG A 9 -1.42 -2.36 -11.40
N PRO A 10 -1.33 -3.70 -11.48
CA PRO A 10 -2.51 -4.56 -11.36
C PRO A 10 -3.22 -4.41 -10.01
N TYR A 11 -2.49 -4.19 -8.91
CA TYR A 11 -3.09 -3.96 -7.60
C TYR A 11 -3.80 -2.62 -7.51
N ALA A 12 -3.23 -1.56 -8.08
CA ALA A 12 -3.88 -0.24 -8.13
C ALA A 12 -5.22 -0.30 -8.89
N ALA A 13 -5.26 -1.03 -10.00
CA ALA A 13 -6.49 -1.25 -10.77
C ALA A 13 -7.52 -2.06 -9.97
N ALA A 14 -7.10 -3.16 -9.31
CA ALA A 14 -7.99 -3.98 -8.49
C ALA A 14 -8.61 -3.20 -7.32
N VAL A 15 -7.81 -2.40 -6.61
CA VAL A 15 -8.32 -1.56 -5.51
C VAL A 15 -9.31 -0.52 -6.02
N PHE A 16 -9.02 0.11 -7.16
CA PHE A 16 -9.95 1.06 -7.78
C PHE A 16 -11.28 0.39 -8.17
N GLU A 17 -11.23 -0.80 -8.78
CA GLU A 17 -12.44 -1.56 -9.11
C GLU A 17 -13.27 -1.91 -7.87
N VAL A 18 -12.63 -2.36 -6.78
CA VAL A 18 -13.29 -2.65 -5.51
C VAL A 18 -13.93 -1.38 -4.96
N ALA A 19 -13.18 -0.29 -4.89
CA ALA A 19 -13.66 0.99 -4.40
C ALA A 19 -14.86 1.51 -5.21
N ASN A 20 -14.83 1.32 -6.53
CA ASN A 20 -15.93 1.68 -7.42
C ASN A 20 -17.17 0.81 -7.19
N LYS A 21 -16.99 -0.52 -7.09
CA LYS A 21 -18.09 -1.47 -6.82
C LYS A 21 -18.76 -1.23 -5.47
N THR A 22 -17.98 -0.84 -4.46
CA THR A 22 -18.50 -0.56 -3.12
C THR A 22 -18.91 0.90 -2.92
N ASN A 23 -18.81 1.74 -3.96
CA ASN A 23 -19.07 3.18 -3.93
C ASN A 23 -18.30 3.92 -2.81
N GLN A 24 -17.06 3.49 -2.54
CA GLN A 24 -16.18 3.98 -1.48
C GLN A 24 -14.89 4.61 -2.03
N ILE A 25 -14.95 5.18 -3.23
CA ILE A 25 -13.80 5.80 -3.92
C ILE A 25 -13.08 6.82 -3.02
N GLU A 26 -13.83 7.70 -2.33
CA GLU A 26 -13.22 8.70 -1.44
C GLU A 26 -12.48 8.07 -0.25
N LEU A 27 -13.06 7.03 0.36
CA LEU A 27 -12.45 6.36 1.50
C LEU A 27 -11.13 5.69 1.09
N TRP A 28 -11.16 4.95 -0.02
CA TRP A 28 -9.98 4.29 -0.57
C TRP A 28 -8.91 5.28 -1.01
N SER A 29 -9.30 6.42 -1.61
CA SER A 29 -8.37 7.49 -1.97
C SER A 29 -7.67 8.08 -0.75
N LYS A 30 -8.40 8.37 0.33
CA LYS A 30 -7.83 8.84 1.61
C LYS A 30 -6.90 7.81 2.23
N PHE A 31 -7.30 6.54 2.24
CA PHE A 31 -6.48 5.45 2.77
C PHE A 31 -5.15 5.28 2.03
N LEU A 32 -5.19 5.23 0.69
CA LEU A 32 -3.98 5.11 -0.14
C LEU A 32 -3.07 6.33 -0.01
N SER A 33 -3.65 7.53 0.08
CA SER A 33 -2.88 8.77 0.31
C SER A 33 -2.18 8.75 1.66
N PHE A 34 -2.86 8.29 2.71
CA PHE A 34 -2.28 8.14 4.05
C PHE A 34 -1.16 7.09 4.06
N GLY A 35 -1.38 5.92 3.46
CA GLY A 35 -0.34 4.89 3.34
C GLY A 35 0.89 5.38 2.57
N GLY A 36 0.69 6.15 1.49
CA GLY A 36 1.77 6.79 0.75
C GLY A 36 2.54 7.83 1.59
N ALA A 37 1.84 8.60 2.44
CA ALA A 37 2.46 9.54 3.35
C ALA A 37 3.30 8.85 4.44
N LEU A 38 2.82 7.72 4.98
CA LEU A 38 3.58 6.91 5.95
C LEU A 38 4.89 6.39 5.34
N LEU A 39 4.86 5.98 4.08
CA LEU A 39 6.05 5.51 3.35
C LEU A 39 7.03 6.64 2.97
N GLN A 40 6.75 7.91 3.30
CA GLN A 40 7.75 8.97 3.19
C GLN A 40 8.74 8.96 4.37
N ASP A 41 8.39 8.34 5.49
CA ASP A 41 9.30 8.17 6.62
C ASP A 41 10.31 7.05 6.30
N LYS A 42 11.59 7.42 6.27
CA LYS A 42 12.69 6.48 6.00
C LYS A 42 12.75 5.34 7.01
N ASN A 43 12.38 5.57 8.28
CA ASN A 43 12.37 4.52 9.29
C ASN A 43 11.31 3.46 8.98
N LEU A 44 10.12 3.89 8.54
CA LEU A 44 9.04 2.98 8.14
C LEU A 44 9.40 2.22 6.86
N VAL A 45 10.02 2.88 5.89
CA VAL A 45 10.52 2.20 4.67
C VAL A 45 11.58 1.17 5.01
N THR A 46 12.51 1.46 5.93
CA THR A 46 13.53 0.50 6.38
C THR A 46 12.89 -0.68 7.11
N LEU A 47 11.84 -0.45 7.91
CA LEU A 47 11.11 -1.51 8.60
C LEU A 47 10.35 -2.40 7.61
N VAL A 48 9.60 -1.82 6.66
CA VAL A 48 8.82 -2.56 5.66
C VAL A 48 9.72 -3.35 4.70
N ASN A 49 10.91 -2.84 4.41
CA ASN A 49 11.90 -3.55 3.60
C ASN A 49 12.76 -4.53 4.40
N ASN A 50 12.62 -4.58 5.74
CA ASN A 50 13.37 -5.52 6.55
C ASN A 50 12.63 -6.87 6.57
N PRO A 51 13.18 -7.92 5.93
CA PRO A 51 12.54 -9.23 5.86
C PRO A 51 12.46 -9.94 7.22
N SER A 52 13.13 -9.42 8.25
CA SER A 52 13.05 -9.92 9.64
C SER A 52 11.77 -9.47 10.35
N VAL A 53 11.03 -8.51 9.78
CA VAL A 53 9.73 -8.08 10.30
C VAL A 53 8.68 -9.04 9.76
N VAL A 54 8.68 -10.26 10.28
CA VAL A 54 7.70 -11.28 9.94
C VAL A 54 6.36 -10.91 10.60
N PRO A 55 5.21 -11.05 9.90
CA PRO A 55 3.88 -10.90 10.49
C PRO A 55 3.59 -11.84 11.69
N ALA A 56 4.50 -12.78 11.97
CA ALA A 56 4.36 -13.80 13.00
C ALA A 56 4.65 -13.32 14.43
N GLU A 57 5.18 -12.10 14.64
CA GLU A 57 5.54 -11.61 15.99
C GLU A 57 4.52 -10.62 16.58
N MET A 58 3.32 -10.49 16.00
CA MET A 58 2.25 -9.61 16.51
C MET A 58 1.11 -10.34 17.26
N THR A 59 1.30 -11.61 17.67
CA THR A 59 0.46 -12.29 18.67
C THR A 59 0.83 -11.92 20.09
#